data_AF-A0A837ZSG4-F1
#
_entry.id   AF-A0A837ZSG4-F1
#
_cell.length_a   1.000
_cell.length_b   1.000
_cell.length_c   1.000
_cell.angle_alpha   90.00
_cell.angle_beta   90.00
_cell.angle_gamma   90.00
#
_symmetry.space_group_name_H-M   'P 1'
#
loop_
_entity.id
_entity.type
_entity.pdbx_description
1 polymer ?
#
loop_
_entity_poly.entity_id
_entity_poly.type
_entity_poly.pdbx_seq_one_letter_code
_entity_poly.pdbx_strand_id
1 'polypeptide(L)'
;MTDEATEIISAEQGPGTEDKVKAADIEVVRGNPADAEIAALVAALSALASKAEAESLTTHNRWGQPVDKLRYSAHSWQLVTLLQRTKLAR
;
A
#
# COMPACT_ATOMS: atom_id res chain seq x y z
N MET A 1 48.72 20.82 42.86
CA MET A 1 48.37 19.67 43.73
C MET A 1 46.95 19.98 44.22
N THR A 2 45.87 19.61 43.58
CA THR A 2 45.54 18.42 42.76
C THR A 2 44.44 18.79 41.75
N ASP A 3 44.61 18.37 40.50
CA ASP A 3 43.52 18.23 39.52
C ASP A 3 42.53 17.16 40.01
N GLU A 4 41.23 17.42 39.91
CA GLU A 4 40.22 16.35 39.98
C GLU A 4 39.38 16.41 38.70
N ALA A 5 39.58 15.37 37.89
CA ALA A 5 39.13 15.25 36.53
C ALA A 5 37.60 15.18 36.45
N THR A 6 37.03 16.00 35.58
CA THR A 6 35.65 15.85 35.12
C THR A 6 35.62 14.66 34.16
N GLU A 7 35.13 13.52 34.63
CA GLU A 7 34.97 12.32 33.82
C GLU A 7 33.80 12.52 32.84
N ILE A 8 34.18 12.75 31.58
CA ILE A 8 33.28 12.80 30.43
C ILE A 8 32.88 11.35 30.15
N ILE A 9 31.63 10.98 30.45
CA ILE A 9 31.10 9.68 30.03
C ILE A 9 30.80 9.79 28.54
N SER A 10 31.79 9.33 27.77
CA SER A 10 31.76 9.16 26.34
C SER A 10 30.53 8.36 25.90
N ALA A 11 29.84 8.91 24.90
CA ALA A 11 28.83 8.24 24.12
C ALA A 11 29.40 6.96 23.50
N GLU A 12 28.89 5.81 23.91
CA GLU A 12 28.91 4.58 23.12
C GLU A 12 27.59 4.53 22.33
N GLN A 13 27.51 5.37 21.30
CA GLN A 13 26.63 5.05 20.18
C GLN A 13 27.39 4.10 19.27
N GLY A 14 27.13 2.80 19.41
CA GLY A 14 27.58 1.81 18.45
C GLY A 14 26.97 2.12 17.06
N PRO A 15 27.77 2.24 16.00
CA PRO A 15 27.23 2.48 14.66
C PRO A 15 27.07 1.14 13.93
N GLY A 16 25.85 0.77 13.56
CA GLY A 16 25.69 -0.39 12.69
C GLY A 16 24.32 -1.04 12.57
N THR A 17 23.23 -0.28 12.56
CA THR A 17 22.02 -0.72 11.87
C THR A 17 21.83 0.18 10.67
N GLU A 18 22.29 -0.28 9.51
CA GLU A 18 21.90 0.23 8.21
C GLU A 18 20.39 -0.04 8.02
N ASP A 19 19.56 0.78 8.66
CA ASP A 19 18.18 0.99 8.23
C ASP A 19 18.27 1.66 6.86
N LYS A 20 18.36 0.83 5.81
CA LYS A 20 18.00 1.27 4.46
C LYS A 20 16.54 1.70 4.51
N VAL A 21 16.33 2.97 4.80
CA VAL A 21 15.08 3.68 4.56
C VAL A 21 14.65 3.28 3.16
N LYS A 22 13.56 2.51 3.07
CA LYS A 22 12.95 2.19 1.78
C LYS A 22 12.77 3.52 1.06
N ALA A 23 13.18 3.59 -0.19
CA ALA A 23 13.03 4.80 -0.99
C ALA A 23 11.60 5.32 -0.80
N ALA A 24 11.45 6.61 -0.51
CA ALA A 24 10.14 7.20 -0.33
C ALA A 24 9.30 6.94 -1.59
N ASP A 25 8.11 6.36 -1.44
CA ASP A 25 7.22 6.04 -2.58
C ASP A 25 6.65 7.30 -3.25
N ILE A 26 6.89 8.48 -2.66
CA ILE A 26 6.37 9.77 -3.12
C ILE A 26 7.50 10.80 -3.11
N GLU A 27 7.68 11.49 -4.24
CA GLU A 27 8.69 12.54 -4.42
C GLU A 27 8.01 13.88 -4.80
N VAL A 28 8.48 14.98 -4.21
CA VAL A 28 8.05 16.33 -4.57
C VAL A 28 8.84 16.79 -5.81
N VAL A 29 8.22 16.69 -6.98
CA VAL A 29 8.88 17.05 -8.25
C VAL A 29 9.04 18.58 -8.43
N ARG A 30 8.19 19.39 -7.78
CA ARG A 30 8.21 20.86 -7.92
C ARG A 30 7.65 21.56 -6.68
N GLY A 31 8.25 22.71 -6.35
CA GLY A 31 7.83 23.59 -5.25
C GLY A 31 8.67 23.39 -3.99
N ASN A 32 8.52 24.29 -3.04
CA ASN A 32 9.09 24.18 -1.69
C ASN A 32 7.95 24.21 -0.68
N PRO A 33 7.20 23.10 -0.53
CA PRO A 33 6.10 23.04 0.42
C PRO A 33 6.64 23.22 1.84
N ALA A 34 5.87 23.88 2.70
CA ALA A 34 6.23 24.00 4.10
C ALA A 34 5.99 22.66 4.82
N ASP A 35 6.74 22.39 5.89
CA ASP A 35 6.59 21.16 6.67
C ASP A 35 5.16 20.95 7.19
N ALA A 36 4.44 22.05 7.46
CA ALA A 36 3.03 22.02 7.85
C ALA A 36 2.10 21.45 6.77
N GLU A 37 2.39 21.73 5.49
CA GLU A 37 1.60 21.24 4.36
C GLU A 37 1.87 19.76 4.11
N ILE A 38 3.13 19.34 4.27
CA ILE A 38 3.53 17.92 4.18
C ILE A 38 2.83 17.14 5.30
N ALA A 39 2.83 17.66 6.53
CA ALA A 39 2.15 17.02 7.66
C ALA A 39 0.63 16.91 7.43
N ALA A 40 0.00 17.95 6.88
CA ALA A 40 -1.41 17.94 6.55
C ALA A 40 -1.74 16.88 5.47
N LEU A 41 -0.89 16.75 4.43
CA LEU A 41 -1.03 15.74 3.39
C LEU A 41 -0.90 14.33 3.95
N VAL A 42 0.12 14.08 4.76
CA VAL A 42 0.34 12.77 5.41
C VAL A 42 -0.84 12.41 6.31
N ALA A 43 -1.38 13.38 7.06
CA ALA A 43 -2.56 13.16 7.90
C ALA A 43 -3.82 12.83 7.08
N ALA A 44 -4.02 13.49 5.93
CA ALA A 44 -5.14 13.18 5.05
C ALA A 44 -5.02 11.79 4.41
N LEU A 45 -3.82 11.43 3.96
CA LEU A 45 -3.53 10.12 3.38
C LEU A 45 -3.67 9.00 4.41
N SER A 46 -3.18 9.20 5.64
CA SER A 46 -3.32 8.21 6.71
C SER A 46 -4.76 8.04 7.16
N ALA A 47 -5.55 9.12 7.23
CA ALA A 47 -6.99 9.04 7.50
C ALA A 47 -7.75 8.27 6.42
N LEU A 48 -7.39 8.45 5.15
CA LEU A 48 -7.98 7.69 4.03
C LEU A 48 -7.56 6.21 4.09
N ALA A 49 -6.28 5.94 4.34
CA ALA A 49 -5.76 4.58 4.48
C ALA A 49 -6.40 3.85 5.66
N SER A 50 -6.63 4.53 6.78
CA SER A 50 -7.27 3.95 7.96
C SER A 50 -8.75 3.62 7.74
N LYS A 51 -9.41 4.22 6.74
CA LYS A 51 -10.80 3.89 6.37
C LYS A 51 -10.88 2.66 5.47
N ALA A 52 -9.77 2.21 4.90
CA ALA A 52 -9.70 0.99 4.09
C ALA A 52 -9.64 -0.28 4.97
N GLU A 53 -10.38 -0.30 6.08
CA GLU A 53 -10.53 -1.47 6.94
C GLU A 53 -11.36 -2.53 6.21
N ALA A 54 -10.66 -3.51 5.62
CA ALA A 54 -11.11 -4.85 5.28
C ALA A 54 -12.56 -5.01 4.77
N GLU A 55 -12.99 -4.21 3.80
CA GLU A 55 -14.06 -4.67 2.91
C GLU A 55 -13.51 -5.94 2.26
N SER A 56 -14.14 -7.08 2.55
CA SER A 56 -13.64 -8.42 2.23
C SER A 56 -12.96 -8.40 0.87
N LEU A 57 -11.65 -8.62 0.84
CA LEU A 57 -10.83 -8.68 -0.36
C LEU A 57 -11.17 -9.93 -1.19
N THR A 58 -12.46 -10.24 -1.37
CA THR A 58 -12.90 -11.04 -2.49
C THR A 58 -12.50 -10.23 -3.70
N THR A 59 -11.32 -10.54 -4.25
CA THR A 59 -10.83 -9.94 -5.48
C THR A 59 -11.97 -10.03 -6.46
N HIS A 60 -12.45 -8.88 -6.96
CA HIS A 60 -13.54 -8.86 -7.92
C HIS A 60 -13.04 -9.52 -9.21
N ASN A 61 -13.14 -10.84 -9.24
CA ASN A 61 -12.50 -11.63 -10.26
C ASN A 61 -13.44 -11.68 -11.47
N ARG A 62 -13.25 -10.71 -12.36
CA ARG A 62 -13.97 -10.61 -13.63
C ARG A 62 -13.52 -11.66 -14.65
N TRP A 63 -12.38 -12.33 -14.45
CA TRP A 63 -11.72 -13.20 -15.43
C TRP A 63 -11.53 -14.66 -14.99
N GLY A 64 -11.90 -14.99 -13.75
CA GLY A 64 -11.73 -16.32 -13.15
C GLY A 64 -13.05 -16.96 -12.75
N GLN A 65 -14.17 -16.48 -13.30
CA GLN A 65 -15.45 -17.12 -13.07
C GLN A 65 -15.45 -18.51 -13.72
N PRO A 66 -16.10 -19.53 -13.12
CA PRO A 66 -16.17 -20.88 -13.70
C PRO A 66 -16.67 -20.90 -15.15
N VAL A 67 -17.54 -19.95 -15.51
CA VAL A 67 -18.08 -19.80 -16.88
C VAL A 67 -16.98 -19.52 -17.91
N ASP A 68 -15.94 -18.80 -17.53
CA ASP A 68 -14.83 -18.42 -18.43
C ASP A 68 -13.92 -19.63 -18.72
N LYS A 69 -14.03 -20.72 -17.94
CA LYS A 69 -13.25 -21.96 -18.11
C LYS A 69 -13.96 -23.01 -18.97
N LEU A 70 -15.22 -22.82 -19.32
CA LEU A 70 -16.00 -23.80 -20.09
C LEU A 70 -15.54 -23.82 -21.55
N ARG A 71 -15.19 -25.00 -22.05
CA ARG A 71 -14.78 -25.20 -23.46
C ARG A 71 -15.98 -25.54 -24.35
N TYR A 72 -17.00 -24.70 -24.34
CA TYR A 72 -18.09 -24.80 -25.32
C TYR A 72 -17.70 -24.09 -26.62
N SER A 73 -18.34 -24.49 -27.73
CA SER A 73 -18.32 -23.69 -28.96
C SER A 73 -18.86 -22.29 -28.67
N ALA A 74 -18.31 -21.27 -29.33
CA ALA A 74 -18.72 -19.87 -29.17
C ALA A 74 -20.22 -19.63 -29.41
N HIS A 75 -20.87 -20.51 -30.19
CA HIS A 75 -22.29 -20.44 -30.53
C HIS A 75 -23.16 -21.36 -29.65
N SER A 76 -22.60 -21.94 -28.59
CA SER A 76 -23.36 -22.80 -27.68
C SER A 76 -24.37 -21.97 -26.89
N TRP A 77 -25.64 -22.31 -27.03
CA TRP A 77 -26.71 -21.66 -26.29
C TRP A 77 -26.53 -21.81 -24.76
N GLN A 78 -25.94 -22.93 -24.31
CA GLN A 78 -25.60 -23.13 -22.89
C GLN A 78 -24.60 -22.09 -22.37
N LEU A 79 -23.56 -21.74 -23.14
CA LEU A 79 -22.59 -20.71 -22.76
C LEU A 79 -23.26 -19.33 -22.74
N VAL A 80 -24.08 -19.01 -23.73
CA VAL A 80 -24.82 -17.73 -23.81
C VAL A 80 -25.71 -17.52 -22.59
N THR A 81 -26.47 -18.55 -22.18
CA THR A 81 -27.35 -18.46 -21.00
C THR A 81 -26.55 -18.28 -19.71
N LEU A 82 -25.47 -19.04 -19.53
CA LEU A 82 -24.63 -18.95 -18.34
C LEU A 82 -23.94 -17.58 -18.24
N LEU A 83 -23.47 -17.03 -19.36
CA LEU A 83 -22.89 -15.70 -19.41
C LEU A 83 -23.89 -14.61 -19.01
N GLN A 84 -25.12 -14.65 -19.56
CA GLN A 84 -26.15 -13.68 -19.18
C GLN A 84 -26.47 -13.73 -17.69
N ARG A 85 -26.64 -14.92 -17.12
CA ARG A 85 -26.96 -15.08 -15.69
C ARG A 85 -25.82 -14.66 -14.76
N THR A 86 -24.57 -14.82 -15.18
CA THR A 86 -23.41 -14.59 -14.29
C THR A 86 -22.77 -13.22 -14.45
N LYS A 87 -22.80 -12.62 -15.64
CA LYS A 87 -22.13 -11.34 -15.93
C LYS A 87 -23.10 -10.18 -16.15
N LEU A 88 -24.27 -10.42 -16.78
CA LEU A 88 -25.21 -9.35 -17.16
C LEU A 88 -26.30 -9.10 -16.10
N ALA A 89 -26.68 -10.13 -15.33
CA ALA A 89 -27.70 -10.01 -14.27
C ALA A 89 -27.18 -9.45 -12.93
N ARG A 90 -25.96 -8.89 -12.90
CA ARG A 90 -25.33 -8.27 -11.72
C ARG A 90 -25.24 -6.77 -11.88
#